data_AF-A0A9P5EGD4-F1
#
_entry.id   AF-A0A9P5EGD4-F1
#
_cell.length_a   1.000
_cell.length_b   1.000
_cell.length_c   1.000
_cell.angle_alpha   90.00
_cell.angle_beta   90.00
_cell.angle_gamma   90.00
#
_symmetry.space_group_name_H-M   'P 1'
#
loop_
_entity.id
_entity.type
_entity.pdbx_description
1 polymer ?
#
loop_
_entity_poly.entity_id
_entity_poly.type
_entity_poly.pdbx_seq_one_letter_code
_entity_poly.pdbx_strand_id
1 'polypeptide(L)'
;MALCVYCRAVDFSALPEPPRWKRLDRAFDDPQLNALSFDAGDSETLHENEPGLPWQDSLDTLAESAALNCPLCTIVQSAAQDLNDGRQAGRHSSTLYQEFGADYHFALPLKRLYLTQRFRKGYGFAVFIASGDSRALLLGNAAFTVEEASPLAGKISLRPFCEDSGSSGAMRVVSSWLKNSVGCVGDSGIKLIEPDVVPMLTTTRTSLHAHISGLFVADLPKTFRDAVSLCRYLGIPYLCIDSLCIIQGDTKDWARESSRMLNVYSNAYLVIAANHASDSAAGCFHNRPSRMSVNVILAGIGLVHAQLGANSDEVLPHNNEFFDEPLTKRAWALQERLLATCMVHYNNGQMYFECRHGIVGDDGCNTDTPYCDLSPVMNHRCSAREALLTWSSIIWNYGDRNLTKPTGKFPALSGIASLLGGLLKDEYVAGLWSSVMVQGLAWQGQWRPKLQPINEYIGPSWSWASFEGIAAPNTDPNWKSIAVVEDWKIEEVSPDDPYGQVKSASMKDSSEQESDRTRDSAQSMVARVMTYV
;
A
#
# COMPACT_ATOMS: atom_id res chain seq x y z
N MET A 1 -24.98 22.50 16.64
CA MET A 1 -24.89 23.66 15.71
C MET A 1 -25.97 23.51 14.65
N ALA A 2 -26.36 24.58 13.96
CA ALA A 2 -27.38 24.53 12.92
C ALA A 2 -26.74 24.40 11.52
N LEU A 3 -27.35 23.62 10.64
CA LEU A 3 -26.95 23.57 9.23
C LEU A 3 -27.35 24.86 8.51
N CYS A 4 -26.50 25.35 7.60
CA CYS A 4 -26.82 26.49 6.70
C CYS A 4 -27.90 26.10 5.67
N VAL A 5 -28.42 27.07 4.92
CA VAL A 5 -29.50 26.85 3.94
C VAL A 5 -29.14 25.77 2.92
N TYR A 6 -27.93 25.82 2.37
CA TYR A 6 -27.41 24.83 1.42
C TYR A 6 -27.37 23.41 2.00
N CYS A 7 -26.81 23.24 3.20
CA CYS A 7 -26.74 21.91 3.85
C CYS A 7 -28.10 21.35 4.27
N ARG A 8 -29.11 22.20 4.53
CA ARG A 8 -30.48 21.74 4.85
C ARG A 8 -31.25 21.27 3.62
N ALA A 9 -30.84 21.67 2.42
CA ALA A 9 -31.49 21.30 1.17
C ALA A 9 -31.01 19.96 0.60
N VAL A 10 -29.92 19.40 1.14
CA VAL A 10 -29.30 18.16 0.66
C VAL A 10 -29.86 16.94 1.39
N ASP A 11 -30.38 15.97 0.65
CA ASP A 11 -30.59 14.61 1.14
C ASP A 11 -29.28 13.83 1.04
N PHE A 12 -28.54 13.80 2.15
CA PHE A 12 -27.27 13.07 2.23
C PHE A 12 -27.41 11.55 2.13
N SER A 13 -28.63 10.99 2.20
CA SER A 13 -28.88 9.57 1.98
C SER A 13 -29.10 9.19 0.52
N ALA A 14 -29.29 10.19 -0.35
CA ALA A 14 -29.63 10.04 -1.77
C ALA A 14 -28.67 10.81 -2.70
N LEU A 15 -27.42 11.04 -2.26
CA LEU A 15 -26.38 11.64 -3.11
C LEU A 15 -26.09 10.76 -4.34
N PRO A 16 -25.71 11.37 -5.49
CA PRO A 16 -25.30 10.60 -6.67
C PRO A 16 -23.97 9.89 -6.45
N GLU A 17 -23.74 8.78 -7.14
CA GLU A 17 -22.43 8.14 -7.24
C GLU A 17 -21.39 9.14 -7.82
N PRO A 18 -20.12 9.07 -7.41
CA PRO A 18 -19.06 9.86 -8.05
C PRO A 18 -18.89 9.46 -9.52
N PRO A 19 -18.51 10.38 -10.43
CA PRO A 19 -18.40 10.07 -11.85
C PRO A 19 -17.32 9.02 -12.17
N ARG A 20 -17.47 8.36 -13.33
CA ARG A 20 -16.52 7.35 -13.81
C ARG A 20 -15.36 8.00 -14.57
N TRP A 21 -14.36 8.43 -13.83
CA TRP A 21 -13.17 9.07 -14.36
C TRP A 21 -12.24 8.08 -15.09
N LYS A 22 -11.64 8.50 -16.21
CA LYS A 22 -10.70 7.65 -16.98
C LYS A 22 -9.28 7.76 -16.44
N ARG A 23 -8.89 8.94 -15.95
CA ARG A 23 -7.57 9.23 -15.42
C ARG A 23 -7.67 9.97 -14.10
N LEU A 24 -6.73 9.65 -13.21
CA LEU A 24 -6.52 10.28 -11.93
C LEU A 24 -5.06 10.72 -11.85
N ASP A 25 -4.85 12.01 -11.58
CA ASP A 25 -3.53 12.60 -11.38
C ASP A 25 -3.46 13.21 -9.98
N ARG A 26 -2.32 13.06 -9.30
CA ARG A 26 -2.01 13.89 -8.13
C ARG A 26 -1.90 15.33 -8.62
N ALA A 27 -2.64 16.24 -8.01
CA ALA A 27 -2.60 17.64 -8.45
C ALA A 27 -1.17 18.18 -8.25
N PHE A 28 -0.58 18.69 -9.34
CA PHE A 28 0.78 19.26 -9.38
C PHE A 28 1.93 18.27 -9.08
N ASP A 29 1.68 16.95 -9.11
CA ASP A 29 2.67 15.87 -8.87
C ASP A 29 3.49 15.98 -7.58
N ASP A 30 2.99 16.74 -6.59
CA ASP A 30 3.63 16.95 -5.30
C ASP A 30 3.02 15.97 -4.28
N PRO A 31 3.81 15.06 -3.67
CA PRO A 31 3.29 14.09 -2.71
C PRO A 31 2.79 14.72 -1.40
N GLN A 32 3.10 15.98 -1.11
CA GLN A 32 2.57 16.72 0.04
C GLN A 32 1.18 17.32 -0.23
N LEU A 33 0.74 17.38 -1.49
CA LEU A 33 -0.58 17.89 -1.86
C LEU A 33 -1.61 16.76 -1.83
N ASN A 34 -2.47 16.77 -0.81
CA ASN A 34 -3.60 15.84 -0.66
C ASN A 34 -4.78 16.22 -1.60
N ALA A 35 -4.46 16.48 -2.86
CA ALA A 35 -5.35 17.05 -3.87
C ALA A 35 -5.33 16.16 -5.11
N LEU A 36 -6.52 15.70 -5.52
CA LEU A 36 -6.67 14.74 -6.61
C LEU A 36 -7.44 15.36 -7.77
N SER A 37 -6.83 15.34 -8.95
CA SER A 37 -7.42 15.80 -10.21
C SER A 37 -7.91 14.61 -11.01
N PHE A 38 -9.12 14.72 -11.53
CA PHE A 38 -9.79 13.68 -12.29
C PHE A 38 -10.07 14.19 -13.70
N ASP A 39 -9.82 13.36 -14.71
CA ASP A 39 -10.01 13.70 -16.12
C ASP A 39 -10.98 12.70 -16.78
N ALA A 40 -11.98 13.23 -17.49
CA ALA A 40 -12.93 12.43 -18.27
C ALA A 40 -12.30 11.94 -19.60
N GLY A 41 -11.17 12.52 -20.02
CA GLY A 41 -10.45 12.22 -21.25
C GLY A 41 -11.01 12.94 -22.48
N ASP A 42 -10.23 12.97 -23.55
CA ASP A 42 -10.45 13.80 -24.76
C ASP A 42 -11.81 13.60 -25.48
N SER A 43 -12.54 12.53 -25.15
CA SER A 43 -13.83 12.19 -25.76
C SER A 43 -15.06 12.59 -24.93
N GLU A 44 -14.88 13.09 -23.70
CA GLU A 44 -15.98 13.42 -22.79
C GLU A 44 -15.81 14.85 -22.25
N THR A 45 -16.67 15.75 -22.70
CA THR A 45 -16.76 17.13 -22.21
C THR A 45 -17.55 17.17 -20.89
N LEU A 46 -16.91 17.56 -19.77
CA LEU A 46 -17.65 17.81 -18.52
C LEU A 46 -18.70 18.93 -18.65
N HIS A 47 -18.67 19.71 -19.74
CA HIS A 47 -19.73 20.65 -20.08
C HIS A 47 -21.13 20.01 -20.21
N GLU A 48 -21.25 18.69 -20.44
CA GLU A 48 -22.54 18.02 -20.51
C GLU A 48 -22.92 17.22 -19.25
N ASN A 49 -21.99 17.02 -18.30
CA ASN A 49 -22.25 16.27 -17.06
C ASN A 49 -21.61 16.95 -15.84
N GLU A 50 -22.45 17.54 -14.96
CA GLU A 50 -22.00 18.02 -13.65
C GLU A 50 -21.43 16.85 -12.81
N PRO A 51 -20.35 17.05 -12.05
CA PRO A 51 -19.67 15.93 -11.37
C PRO A 51 -20.42 15.40 -10.14
N GLY A 52 -21.61 15.92 -9.83
CA GLY A 52 -22.41 15.54 -8.67
C GLY A 52 -23.58 16.51 -8.48
N LEU A 53 -24.18 16.49 -7.28
CA LEU A 53 -25.26 17.39 -6.89
C LEU A 53 -24.72 18.81 -6.62
N PRO A 54 -25.21 19.87 -7.29
CA PRO A 54 -24.95 21.27 -6.92
C PRO A 54 -25.14 21.55 -5.42
N TRP A 55 -24.14 22.14 -4.76
CA TRP A 55 -24.21 22.37 -3.29
C TRP A 55 -23.91 23.79 -2.83
N GLN A 56 -22.79 24.40 -3.23
CA GLN A 56 -22.42 25.78 -2.85
C GLN A 56 -21.95 26.53 -4.11
N ASP A 57 -22.18 27.84 -4.17
CA ASP A 57 -21.88 28.61 -5.38
C ASP A 57 -20.38 28.93 -5.54
N SER A 58 -19.59 28.95 -4.47
CA SER A 58 -18.15 29.26 -4.47
C SER A 58 -17.44 28.81 -3.18
N LEU A 59 -16.11 28.92 -3.08
CA LEU A 59 -15.43 28.81 -1.78
C LEU A 59 -15.78 29.98 -0.84
N ASP A 60 -16.14 31.16 -1.38
CA ASP A 60 -16.53 32.30 -0.54
C ASP A 60 -17.85 32.01 0.20
N THR A 61 -18.85 31.46 -0.49
CA THR A 61 -20.13 31.04 0.11
C THR A 61 -19.98 29.85 1.06
N LEU A 62 -19.01 28.96 0.80
CA LEU A 62 -18.58 27.92 1.75
C LEU A 62 -17.98 28.54 3.02
N ALA A 63 -17.06 29.50 2.87
CA ALA A 63 -16.38 30.18 3.97
C ALA A 63 -17.35 31.02 4.82
N GLU A 64 -18.29 31.73 4.19
CA GLU A 64 -19.40 32.41 4.87
C GLU A 64 -20.26 31.42 5.67
N SER A 65 -20.65 30.30 5.04
CA SER A 65 -21.41 29.23 5.72
C SER A 65 -20.64 28.62 6.90
N ALA A 66 -19.32 28.45 6.78
CA ALA A 66 -18.44 27.95 7.83
C ALA A 66 -18.27 28.96 8.97
N ALA A 67 -18.15 30.26 8.67
CA ALA A 67 -18.09 31.35 9.65
C ALA A 67 -19.40 31.48 10.46
N LEU A 68 -20.54 31.11 9.87
CA LEU A 68 -21.82 30.94 10.57
C LEU A 68 -21.92 29.65 11.41
N ASN A 69 -20.82 28.92 11.60
CA ASN A 69 -20.71 27.66 12.35
C ASN A 69 -21.60 26.53 11.79
N CYS A 70 -21.79 26.47 10.46
CA CYS A 70 -22.40 25.31 9.83
C CYS A 70 -21.42 24.12 9.86
N PRO A 71 -21.71 23.03 10.60
CA PRO A 71 -20.71 22.00 10.93
C PRO A 71 -20.12 21.32 9.69
N LEU A 72 -20.94 21.02 8.67
CA LEU A 72 -20.47 20.40 7.43
C LEU A 72 -19.61 21.36 6.59
N CYS A 73 -19.98 22.65 6.54
CA CYS A 73 -19.18 23.65 5.85
C CYS A 73 -17.83 23.87 6.54
N THR A 74 -17.78 23.86 7.87
CA THR A 74 -16.53 23.95 8.64
C THR A 74 -15.55 22.82 8.30
N ILE A 75 -16.03 21.56 8.19
CA ILE A 75 -15.19 20.43 7.76
C ILE A 75 -14.61 20.63 6.36
N VAL A 76 -15.44 21.00 5.39
CA VAL A 76 -14.98 21.17 4.00
C VAL A 76 -14.09 22.42 3.86
N GLN A 77 -14.33 23.47 4.65
CA GLN A 77 -13.49 24.65 4.70
C GLN A 77 -12.07 24.33 5.22
N SER A 78 -11.92 23.35 6.13
CA SER A 78 -10.61 22.84 6.53
C SER A 78 -9.86 22.25 5.34
N ALA A 79 -10.51 21.38 4.56
CA ALA A 79 -9.91 20.78 3.37
C ALA A 79 -9.53 21.84 2.30
N ALA A 80 -10.35 22.89 2.18
CA ALA A 80 -10.06 24.03 1.30
C ALA A 80 -8.84 24.84 1.76
N GLN A 81 -8.65 24.99 3.08
CA GLN A 81 -7.46 25.61 3.66
C GLN A 81 -6.22 24.75 3.42
N ASP A 82 -6.29 23.45 3.71
CA ASP A 82 -5.19 22.49 3.50
C ASP A 82 -4.71 22.49 2.03
N LEU A 83 -5.66 22.51 1.07
CA LEU A 83 -5.38 22.65 -0.35
C LEU A 83 -4.68 23.98 -0.69
N ASN A 84 -5.13 25.09 -0.11
CA ASN A 84 -4.53 26.40 -0.36
C ASN A 84 -3.10 26.48 0.21
N ASP A 85 -2.90 26.02 1.44
CA ASP A 85 -1.63 26.09 2.15
C ASP A 85 -0.58 25.20 1.46
N GLY A 86 -0.99 24.00 1.05
CA GLY A 86 -0.20 23.14 0.18
C GLY A 86 0.20 23.86 -1.12
N ARG A 87 -0.74 24.49 -1.85
CA ARG A 87 -0.41 25.25 -3.08
C ARG A 87 0.56 26.40 -2.83
N GLN A 88 0.51 27.05 -1.66
CA GLN A 88 1.48 28.08 -1.29
C GLN A 88 2.86 27.48 -1.00
N ALA A 89 2.93 26.36 -0.27
CA ALA A 89 4.18 25.62 -0.05
C ALA A 89 4.84 25.17 -1.38
N GLY A 90 4.10 24.46 -2.25
CA GLY A 90 4.61 23.92 -3.52
C GLY A 90 5.20 24.98 -4.46
N ARG A 91 4.62 26.19 -4.50
CA ARG A 91 5.17 27.35 -5.23
C ARG A 91 6.59 27.71 -4.81
N HIS A 92 6.93 27.52 -3.54
CA HIS A 92 8.20 27.93 -2.96
C HIS A 92 9.21 26.78 -2.85
N SER A 93 8.77 25.51 -2.88
CA SER A 93 9.60 24.33 -2.62
C SER A 93 9.87 23.42 -3.82
N SER A 94 8.99 23.37 -4.82
CA SER A 94 9.05 22.37 -5.89
C SER A 94 9.49 22.98 -7.23
N THR A 95 10.63 22.52 -7.75
CA THR A 95 11.11 22.89 -9.09
C THR A 95 10.12 22.47 -10.18
N LEU A 96 9.50 21.28 -10.05
CA LEU A 96 8.44 20.82 -10.95
C LEU A 96 7.22 21.76 -10.92
N TYR A 97 6.85 22.28 -9.75
CA TYR A 97 5.77 23.28 -9.66
C TYR A 97 6.17 24.60 -10.33
N GLN A 98 7.42 25.03 -10.21
CA GLN A 98 7.91 26.26 -10.82
C GLN A 98 8.05 26.14 -12.35
N GLU A 99 8.40 24.97 -12.86
CA GLU A 99 8.59 24.69 -14.30
C GLU A 99 7.27 24.33 -15.01
N PHE A 100 6.42 23.50 -14.40
CA PHE A 100 5.20 22.94 -15.03
C PHE A 100 3.88 23.38 -14.38
N GLY A 101 3.91 23.94 -13.16
CA GLY A 101 2.69 24.45 -12.49
C GLY A 101 2.05 25.65 -13.17
N ALA A 102 2.76 26.26 -14.14
CA ALA A 102 2.23 27.25 -15.08
C ALA A 102 1.29 26.63 -16.12
N ASP A 103 1.62 25.46 -16.67
CA ASP A 103 0.78 24.75 -17.65
C ASP A 103 -0.38 24.03 -16.97
N TYR A 104 -0.18 23.53 -15.74
CA TYR A 104 -1.25 23.00 -14.88
C TYR A 104 -2.05 24.10 -14.16
N HIS A 105 -2.23 25.27 -14.78
CA HIS A 105 -3.16 26.29 -14.30
C HIS A 105 -4.61 25.78 -14.34
N PHE A 106 -5.03 25.06 -13.29
CA PHE A 106 -6.38 25.15 -12.77
C PHE A 106 -6.63 26.62 -12.39
N ALA A 107 -7.06 27.39 -13.38
CA ALA A 107 -7.57 28.73 -13.22
C ALA A 107 -8.88 28.62 -12.44
N LEU A 108 -8.77 28.69 -11.11
CA LEU A 108 -9.90 29.03 -10.25
C LEU A 108 -10.27 30.48 -10.61
N PRO A 109 -11.38 30.66 -11.33
CA PRO A 109 -12.61 31.05 -10.64
C PRO A 109 -13.47 29.83 -10.35
N LEU A 110 -13.78 29.66 -9.06
CA LEU A 110 -14.64 28.61 -8.55
C LEU A 110 -16.06 28.88 -9.04
N LYS A 111 -16.56 28.05 -9.96
CA LYS A 111 -17.91 28.24 -10.52
C LYS A 111 -19.01 27.69 -9.62
N ARG A 112 -18.74 26.56 -8.93
CA ARG A 112 -19.66 25.82 -8.06
C ARG A 112 -18.93 24.65 -7.37
N LEU A 113 -19.40 24.28 -6.19
CA LEU A 113 -19.04 23.06 -5.47
C LEU A 113 -20.15 22.02 -5.62
N TYR A 114 -19.75 20.75 -5.79
CA TYR A 114 -20.63 19.62 -6.04
C TYR A 114 -20.45 18.53 -4.97
N LEU A 115 -21.53 17.86 -4.61
CA LEU A 115 -21.54 16.71 -3.68
C LEU A 115 -21.79 15.39 -4.41
N THR A 116 -21.04 14.37 -4.03
CA THR A 116 -21.28 12.97 -4.40
C THR A 116 -21.27 12.11 -3.15
N GLN A 117 -21.70 10.86 -3.27
CA GLN A 117 -21.27 9.81 -2.34
C GLN A 117 -19.73 9.76 -2.28
N ARG A 118 -19.17 9.27 -1.18
CA ARG A 118 -17.75 8.91 -1.14
C ARG A 118 -17.46 7.86 -2.20
N PHE A 119 -16.22 7.82 -2.68
CA PHE A 119 -15.77 6.65 -3.43
C PHE A 119 -15.80 5.42 -2.51
N ARG A 120 -15.64 4.22 -3.10
CA ARG A 120 -15.34 3.02 -2.30
C ARG A 120 -16.42 2.72 -1.23
N LYS A 121 -17.70 2.98 -1.57
CA LYS A 121 -18.93 2.65 -0.81
C LYS A 121 -18.97 3.16 0.64
N GLY A 122 -18.20 4.20 0.98
CA GLY A 122 -18.15 4.75 2.34
C GLY A 122 -19.37 5.62 2.69
N TYR A 123 -19.84 5.57 3.94
CA TYR A 123 -20.86 6.51 4.44
C TYR A 123 -20.28 7.91 4.53
N GLY A 124 -21.01 8.91 3.99
CA GLY A 124 -20.56 10.29 3.96
C GLY A 124 -20.73 10.94 2.59
N PHE A 125 -19.90 11.92 2.29
CA PHE A 125 -19.86 12.59 0.99
C PHE A 125 -18.46 13.01 0.57
N ALA A 126 -18.25 13.17 -0.73
CA ALA A 126 -17.09 13.83 -1.31
C ALA A 126 -17.50 15.16 -1.97
N VAL A 127 -16.56 16.13 -1.99
CA VAL A 127 -16.79 17.49 -2.51
C VAL A 127 -15.88 17.76 -3.70
N PHE A 128 -16.47 18.12 -4.84
CA PHE A 128 -15.75 18.43 -6.06
C PHE A 128 -15.85 19.90 -6.46
N ILE A 129 -14.77 20.39 -7.05
CA ILE A 129 -14.73 21.64 -7.82
C ILE A 129 -14.61 21.23 -9.30
N ALA A 130 -15.60 21.60 -10.12
CA ALA A 130 -15.50 21.42 -11.57
C ALA A 130 -14.56 22.47 -12.18
N SER A 131 -13.60 22.05 -12.98
CA SER A 131 -12.91 22.92 -13.95
C SER A 131 -13.72 22.99 -15.24
N GLY A 132 -13.50 24.03 -16.04
CA GLY A 132 -14.15 24.15 -17.36
C GLY A 132 -13.74 23.02 -18.32
N ASP A 133 -12.50 22.55 -18.19
CA ASP A 133 -11.81 21.79 -19.24
C ASP A 133 -11.78 20.28 -18.93
N SER A 134 -12.95 19.64 -18.90
CA SER A 134 -13.13 18.18 -18.68
C SER A 134 -12.54 17.58 -17.38
N ARG A 135 -12.12 18.43 -16.44
CA ARG A 135 -11.51 18.02 -15.17
C ARG A 135 -12.32 18.40 -13.94
N ALA A 136 -12.26 17.56 -12.91
CA ALA A 136 -12.74 17.87 -11.58
C ALA A 136 -11.62 17.72 -10.54
N LEU A 137 -11.62 18.56 -9.51
CA LEU A 137 -10.71 18.48 -8.37
C LEU A 137 -11.50 18.02 -7.15
N LEU A 138 -11.06 16.93 -6.50
CA LEU A 138 -11.55 16.55 -5.18
C LEU A 138 -10.98 17.53 -4.16
N LEU A 139 -11.86 18.36 -3.59
CA LEU A 139 -11.52 19.34 -2.55
C LEU A 139 -11.30 18.65 -1.20
N GLY A 140 -12.23 17.76 -0.84
CA GLY A 140 -12.26 17.11 0.46
C GLY A 140 -13.41 16.10 0.53
N ASN A 141 -13.40 15.27 1.56
CA ASN A 141 -14.47 14.30 1.83
C ASN A 141 -14.77 14.25 3.33
N ALA A 142 -15.99 13.85 3.68
CA ALA A 142 -16.41 13.68 5.06
C ALA A 142 -17.01 12.28 5.26
N ALA A 143 -16.37 11.47 6.10
CA ALA A 143 -16.89 10.19 6.58
C ALA A 143 -18.01 10.43 7.61
N PHE A 144 -19.09 9.64 7.56
CA PHE A 144 -20.13 9.62 8.59
C PHE A 144 -20.02 8.38 9.46
N THR A 145 -19.83 8.58 10.76
CA THR A 145 -19.70 7.51 11.75
C THR A 145 -20.74 7.67 12.85
N VAL A 146 -21.02 6.59 13.59
CA VAL A 146 -21.99 6.60 14.70
C VAL A 146 -21.44 5.82 15.89
N GLU A 147 -21.79 6.24 17.10
CA GLU A 147 -21.49 5.46 18.30
C GLU A 147 -22.07 4.04 18.23
N GLU A 148 -21.40 3.08 18.89
CA GLU A 148 -21.81 1.68 18.93
C GLU A 148 -23.21 1.48 19.54
N ALA A 149 -23.59 2.33 20.51
CA ALA A 149 -24.92 2.36 21.11
C ALA A 149 -25.98 3.10 20.28
N SER A 150 -25.63 3.63 19.10
CA SER A 150 -26.58 4.35 18.25
C SER A 150 -27.64 3.42 17.67
N PRO A 151 -28.93 3.82 17.61
CA PRO A 151 -29.95 3.10 16.83
C PRO A 151 -29.59 2.94 15.34
N LEU A 152 -28.64 3.74 14.84
CA LEU A 152 -28.12 3.66 13.49
C LEU A 152 -26.96 2.68 13.33
N ALA A 153 -26.43 2.07 14.40
CA ALA A 153 -25.22 1.23 14.35
C ALA A 153 -25.35 -0.03 13.48
N GLY A 154 -26.57 -0.48 13.20
CA GLY A 154 -26.88 -1.56 12.24
C GLY A 154 -27.10 -1.10 10.79
N LYS A 155 -27.14 0.22 10.55
CA LYS A 155 -27.15 0.83 9.20
C LYS A 155 -25.79 1.44 8.86
N ILE A 156 -25.15 2.12 9.80
CA ILE A 156 -23.81 2.71 9.67
C ILE A 156 -22.88 1.89 10.57
N SER A 157 -22.05 1.04 9.95
CA SER A 157 -21.08 0.19 10.64
C SER A 157 -19.88 0.96 11.20
N LEU A 158 -19.65 2.19 10.73
CA LEU A 158 -18.49 3.01 11.06
C LEU A 158 -18.59 3.61 12.46
N ARG A 159 -17.44 3.77 13.12
CA ARG A 159 -17.30 4.26 14.49
C ARG A 159 -16.40 5.50 14.51
N PRO A 160 -16.53 6.42 15.47
CA PRO A 160 -15.69 7.61 15.54
C PRO A 160 -14.20 7.27 15.57
N PHE A 161 -13.40 8.03 14.82
CA PHE A 161 -11.95 7.86 14.76
C PHE A 161 -11.31 8.08 16.13
N CYS A 162 -10.39 7.17 16.45
CA CYS A 162 -9.63 7.20 17.69
C CYS A 162 -8.21 7.66 17.38
N GLU A 163 -7.82 8.87 17.80
CA GLU A 163 -6.46 9.39 17.56
C GLU A 163 -5.39 8.41 18.07
N ASP A 164 -5.55 7.92 19.30
CA ASP A 164 -4.77 6.81 19.83
C ASP A 164 -5.19 5.47 19.18
N SER A 165 -4.29 4.95 18.35
CA SER A 165 -4.43 3.65 17.68
C SER A 165 -4.28 2.44 18.64
N GLY A 166 -3.80 2.64 19.87
CA GLY A 166 -3.81 1.66 20.94
C GLY A 166 -5.04 1.72 21.85
N SER A 167 -5.97 2.64 21.60
CA SER A 167 -7.14 2.83 22.46
C SER A 167 -8.14 1.67 22.40
N SER A 168 -8.97 1.54 23.43
CA SER A 168 -10.07 0.57 23.45
C SER A 168 -11.13 0.77 22.35
N GLY A 169 -11.17 1.95 21.71
CA GLY A 169 -11.95 2.19 20.50
C GLY A 169 -11.28 1.57 19.27
N ALA A 170 -10.00 1.89 19.03
CA ALA A 170 -9.22 1.33 17.94
C ALA A 170 -9.15 -0.21 17.98
N MET A 171 -8.89 -0.80 19.15
CA MET A 171 -8.88 -2.27 19.31
C MET A 171 -10.26 -2.91 19.09
N ARG A 172 -11.38 -2.23 19.40
CA ARG A 172 -12.73 -2.70 19.02
C ARG A 172 -12.93 -2.69 17.51
N VAL A 173 -12.42 -1.68 16.79
CA VAL A 173 -12.47 -1.64 15.32
C VAL A 173 -11.71 -2.83 14.73
N VAL A 174 -10.49 -3.13 15.20
CA VAL A 174 -9.72 -4.31 14.74
C VAL A 174 -10.44 -5.62 15.03
N SER A 175 -11.03 -5.77 16.22
CA SER A 175 -11.84 -6.96 16.55
C SER A 175 -13.08 -7.07 15.66
N SER A 176 -13.73 -5.94 15.32
CA SER A 176 -14.88 -5.95 14.41
C SER A 176 -14.50 -6.32 12.97
N TRP A 177 -13.33 -5.91 12.47
CA TRP A 177 -12.86 -6.32 11.15
C TRP A 177 -12.65 -7.83 11.07
N LEU A 178 -11.93 -8.41 12.05
CA LEU A 178 -11.73 -9.85 12.16
C LEU A 178 -13.03 -10.63 12.33
N LYS A 179 -13.97 -10.11 13.13
CA LYS A 179 -15.30 -10.71 13.33
C LYS A 179 -16.21 -10.61 12.11
N ASN A 180 -15.98 -9.67 11.20
CA ASN A 180 -16.77 -9.54 9.98
C ASN A 180 -16.18 -10.34 8.80
N SER A 181 -14.90 -10.75 8.87
CA SER A 181 -14.26 -11.65 7.90
C SER A 181 -14.55 -13.14 8.19
N VAL A 182 -15.80 -13.53 8.47
CA VAL A 182 -16.16 -14.88 8.98
C VAL A 182 -15.91 -16.01 7.95
N GLY A 183 -14.66 -16.44 7.89
CA GLY A 183 -14.20 -17.79 7.62
C GLY A 183 -13.01 -18.18 8.52
N CYS A 184 -12.59 -17.27 9.43
CA CYS A 184 -11.30 -17.28 10.10
C CYS A 184 -11.42 -17.05 11.63
N VAL A 185 -11.59 -18.14 12.38
CA VAL A 185 -11.27 -18.29 13.83
C VAL A 185 -12.11 -17.47 14.85
N GLY A 186 -12.04 -17.86 16.13
CA GLY A 186 -12.86 -17.38 17.26
C GLY A 186 -12.09 -16.81 18.48
N ASP A 187 -12.74 -16.77 19.66
CA ASP A 187 -12.69 -15.64 20.61
C ASP A 187 -12.20 -15.99 22.05
N SER A 188 -11.49 -15.09 22.76
CA SER A 188 -11.36 -15.02 24.26
C SER A 188 -10.31 -14.00 24.79
N GLY A 189 -10.67 -12.94 25.54
CA GLY A 189 -9.78 -11.78 25.83
C GLY A 189 -9.09 -11.65 27.21
N ILE A 190 -8.70 -10.39 27.56
CA ILE A 190 -8.02 -9.85 28.80
C ILE A 190 -6.47 -9.80 28.70
N LYS A 191 -5.70 -8.71 28.98
CA LYS A 191 -5.89 -7.23 29.13
C LYS A 191 -4.49 -6.53 29.00
N LEU A 192 -4.35 -5.24 29.37
CA LEU A 192 -3.23 -4.33 28.97
C LEU A 192 -2.39 -3.77 30.14
N ILE A 193 -1.12 -3.40 29.86
CA ILE A 193 -0.12 -2.78 30.78
C ILE A 193 0.77 -1.79 29.98
N GLU A 194 1.27 -0.73 30.63
CA GLU A 194 2.06 0.39 30.06
C GLU A 194 3.61 0.18 30.05
N PRO A 195 4.42 1.01 29.34
CA PRO A 195 5.79 0.66 28.92
C PRO A 195 6.98 1.52 29.42
N ASP A 196 8.18 0.91 29.45
CA ASP A 196 9.51 1.56 29.46
C ASP A 196 10.30 1.25 28.17
N VAL A 197 11.35 1.98 27.78
CA VAL A 197 12.05 1.75 26.49
C VAL A 197 13.21 0.75 26.61
N VAL A 198 13.25 -0.25 25.72
CA VAL A 198 14.29 -1.32 25.67
C VAL A 198 14.80 -1.51 24.23
N PRO A 199 16.10 -1.71 23.98
CA PRO A 199 16.66 -1.96 22.65
C PRO A 199 16.18 -3.27 22.00
N MET A 200 16.40 -3.42 20.69
CA MET A 200 15.92 -4.55 19.87
C MET A 200 16.32 -5.92 20.44
N LEU A 201 15.33 -6.64 21.00
CA LEU A 201 15.52 -7.96 21.57
C LEU A 201 15.65 -9.04 20.47
N THR A 202 16.68 -9.87 20.58
CA THR A 202 17.02 -10.92 19.61
C THR A 202 17.37 -12.25 20.28
N THR A 203 16.89 -13.36 19.73
CA THR A 203 17.31 -14.71 20.11
C THR A 203 18.62 -15.05 19.41
N THR A 204 19.65 -15.41 20.17
CA THR A 204 20.91 -15.94 19.67
C THR A 204 21.15 -17.32 20.29
N ARG A 205 22.17 -18.06 19.84
CA ARG A 205 22.54 -19.35 20.46
C ARG A 205 22.83 -19.25 21.97
N THR A 206 23.25 -18.09 22.48
CA THR A 206 23.50 -17.89 23.93
C THR A 206 22.24 -17.50 24.70
N SER A 207 21.31 -16.75 24.11
CA SER A 207 20.06 -16.33 24.77
C SER A 207 18.89 -17.32 24.60
N LEU A 208 18.98 -18.26 23.65
CA LEU A 208 17.94 -19.24 23.32
C LEU A 208 17.33 -19.95 24.55
N HIS A 209 18.14 -20.50 25.46
CA HIS A 209 17.62 -21.23 26.62
C HIS A 209 16.87 -20.31 27.62
N ALA A 210 17.32 -19.07 27.77
CA ALA A 210 16.63 -18.08 28.58
C ALA A 210 15.29 -17.69 27.92
N HIS A 211 15.28 -17.42 26.61
CA HIS A 211 14.08 -17.04 25.88
C HIS A 211 13.02 -18.17 25.87
N ILE A 212 13.44 -19.44 25.76
CA ILE A 212 12.55 -20.61 25.89
C ILE A 212 11.93 -20.70 27.29
N SER A 213 12.65 -20.26 28.33
CA SER A 213 12.16 -20.26 29.71
C SER A 213 11.12 -19.15 29.99
N GLY A 214 10.96 -18.21 29.06
CA GLY A 214 10.01 -17.11 29.13
C GLY A 214 10.68 -15.73 29.02
N LEU A 215 9.90 -14.74 28.59
CA LEU A 215 10.30 -13.34 28.50
C LEU A 215 9.30 -12.48 29.27
N PHE A 216 9.77 -11.51 30.06
CA PHE A 216 8.87 -10.52 30.65
C PHE A 216 8.45 -9.52 29.59
N VAL A 217 7.16 -9.15 29.58
CA VAL A 217 6.63 -8.20 28.58
C VAL A 217 7.30 -6.83 28.70
N ALA A 218 7.72 -6.42 29.89
CA ALA A 218 8.46 -5.17 30.10
C ALA A 218 9.77 -5.12 29.29
N ASP A 219 10.48 -6.25 29.17
CA ASP A 219 11.78 -6.39 28.49
C ASP A 219 11.64 -6.40 26.95
N LEU A 220 10.42 -6.53 26.42
CA LEU A 220 10.18 -6.50 24.99
C LEU A 220 10.19 -5.06 24.46
N PRO A 221 10.77 -4.77 23.28
CA PRO A 221 10.61 -3.50 22.56
C PRO A 221 9.14 -3.09 22.39
N LYS A 222 8.86 -1.78 22.27
CA LYS A 222 7.48 -1.25 22.27
C LYS A 222 6.60 -1.90 21.21
N THR A 223 7.07 -2.06 19.97
CA THR A 223 6.31 -2.70 18.89
C THR A 223 5.90 -4.13 19.24
N PHE A 224 6.76 -4.87 19.95
CA PHE A 224 6.47 -6.24 20.38
C PHE A 224 5.47 -6.27 21.55
N ARG A 225 5.54 -5.29 22.47
CA ARG A 225 4.53 -5.12 23.54
C ARG A 225 3.16 -4.75 23.00
N ASP A 226 3.10 -3.85 22.03
CA ASP A 226 1.86 -3.43 21.39
C ASP A 226 1.24 -4.63 20.64
N ALA A 227 2.05 -5.44 19.96
CA ALA A 227 1.62 -6.69 19.35
C ALA A 227 1.11 -7.71 20.39
N VAL A 228 1.83 -7.93 21.51
CA VAL A 228 1.37 -8.79 22.62
C VAL A 228 0.05 -8.28 23.22
N SER A 229 -0.09 -6.97 23.38
CA SER A 229 -1.30 -6.30 23.86
C SER A 229 -2.49 -6.52 22.92
N LEU A 230 -2.29 -6.37 21.61
CA LEU A 230 -3.31 -6.62 20.60
C LEU A 230 -3.69 -8.11 20.54
N CYS A 231 -2.71 -9.01 20.51
CA CYS A 231 -2.94 -10.46 20.53
C CYS A 231 -3.75 -10.88 21.76
N ARG A 232 -3.42 -10.39 22.96
CA ARG A 232 -4.19 -10.65 24.19
C ARG A 232 -5.60 -10.06 24.16
N TYR A 233 -5.76 -8.88 23.59
CA TYR A 233 -7.09 -8.27 23.42
C TYR A 233 -7.98 -9.12 22.50
N LEU A 234 -7.41 -9.65 21.42
CA LEU A 234 -8.08 -10.47 20.41
C LEU A 234 -8.21 -11.97 20.77
N GLY A 235 -7.56 -12.43 21.83
CA GLY A 235 -7.55 -13.84 22.21
C GLY A 235 -6.63 -14.75 21.40
N ILE A 236 -5.58 -14.17 20.82
CA ILE A 236 -4.57 -14.87 20.03
C ILE A 236 -3.42 -15.28 20.97
N PRO A 237 -3.25 -16.57 21.31
CA PRO A 237 -2.28 -17.00 22.31
C PRO A 237 -0.85 -17.13 21.78
N TYR A 238 -0.66 -17.12 20.46
CA TYR A 238 0.64 -17.30 19.80
C TYR A 238 0.99 -16.06 18.96
N LEU A 239 2.23 -15.61 19.08
CA LEU A 239 2.78 -14.48 18.33
C LEU A 239 4.15 -14.89 17.79
N CYS A 240 4.34 -14.82 16.48
CA CYS A 240 5.62 -15.03 15.82
C CYS A 240 6.29 -13.68 15.58
N ILE A 241 7.57 -13.56 15.97
CA ILE A 241 8.41 -12.39 15.72
C ILE A 241 9.78 -12.92 15.31
N ASP A 242 10.21 -12.66 14.08
CA ASP A 242 11.43 -13.26 13.49
C ASP A 242 12.69 -13.07 14.34
N SER A 243 12.86 -11.90 14.96
CA SER A 243 14.01 -11.64 15.84
C SER A 243 14.03 -12.52 17.08
N LEU A 244 12.89 -13.06 17.51
CA LEU A 244 12.75 -13.95 18.67
C LEU A 244 12.62 -15.43 18.26
N CYS A 245 12.00 -15.71 17.10
CA CYS A 245 11.71 -17.07 16.62
C CYS A 245 12.83 -17.67 15.76
N ILE A 246 13.71 -16.85 15.17
CA ILE A 246 14.86 -17.28 14.37
C ILE A 246 16.15 -17.00 15.16
N ILE A 247 17.08 -17.97 15.20
CA ILE A 247 18.36 -17.83 15.90
C ILE A 247 19.28 -16.90 15.09
N GLN A 248 19.39 -15.65 15.55
CA GLN A 248 20.20 -14.62 14.92
C GLN A 248 21.69 -15.00 14.93
N GLY A 249 22.34 -14.83 13.78
CA GLY A 249 23.73 -15.22 13.55
C GLY A 249 23.95 -16.69 13.18
N ASP A 250 22.90 -17.52 13.14
CA ASP A 250 22.98 -18.90 12.67
C ASP A 250 22.51 -19.01 11.21
N THR A 251 23.44 -19.26 10.28
CA THR A 251 23.12 -19.32 8.85
C THR A 251 22.27 -20.53 8.45
N LYS A 252 22.35 -21.63 9.20
CA LYS A 252 21.53 -22.83 8.95
C LYS A 252 20.12 -22.65 9.47
N ASP A 253 19.99 -22.01 10.63
CA ASP A 253 18.69 -21.66 11.19
C ASP A 253 17.97 -20.63 10.31
N TRP A 254 18.69 -19.57 9.92
CA TRP A 254 18.18 -18.55 9.01
C TRP A 254 17.69 -19.13 7.68
N ALA A 255 18.48 -19.96 7.00
CA ALA A 255 18.09 -20.54 5.71
C ALA A 255 16.88 -21.48 5.82
N ARG A 256 16.72 -22.18 6.95
CA ARG A 256 15.58 -23.08 7.21
C ARG A 256 14.30 -22.32 7.52
N GLU A 257 14.38 -21.20 8.26
CA GLU A 257 13.18 -20.40 8.57
C GLU A 257 12.84 -19.42 7.45
N SER A 258 13.82 -18.90 6.69
CA SER A 258 13.57 -18.03 5.52
C SER A 258 12.78 -18.75 4.42
N SER A 259 13.11 -20.01 4.11
CA SER A 259 12.35 -20.83 3.15
C SER A 259 10.94 -21.18 3.65
N ARG A 260 10.68 -21.03 4.96
CA ARG A 260 9.35 -21.25 5.58
C ARG A 260 8.52 -19.98 5.70
N MET A 261 9.04 -18.79 5.37
CA MET A 261 8.30 -17.52 5.44
C MET A 261 6.96 -17.57 4.68
N LEU A 262 6.94 -18.23 3.51
CA LEU A 262 5.70 -18.54 2.79
C LEU A 262 4.63 -19.11 3.71
N ASN A 263 4.96 -20.17 4.45
CA ASN A 263 4.03 -20.89 5.32
C ASN A 263 3.68 -20.08 6.57
N VAL A 264 4.63 -19.32 7.12
CA VAL A 264 4.40 -18.45 8.30
C VAL A 264 3.33 -17.40 7.99
N TYR A 265 3.50 -16.61 6.93
CA TYR A 265 2.58 -15.51 6.62
C TYR A 265 1.26 -15.99 5.98
N SER A 266 1.28 -17.01 5.12
CA SER A 266 0.06 -17.53 4.48
C SER A 266 -0.85 -18.35 5.41
N ASN A 267 -0.33 -18.85 6.53
CA ASN A 267 -1.12 -19.51 7.59
C ASN A 267 -1.21 -18.67 8.87
N ALA A 268 -0.72 -17.43 8.88
CA ALA A 268 -0.89 -16.51 10.00
C ALA A 268 -2.37 -16.19 10.18
N TYR A 269 -2.84 -16.18 11.43
CA TYR A 269 -4.22 -15.81 11.73
C TYR A 269 -4.47 -14.31 11.50
N LEU A 270 -3.51 -13.48 11.94
CA LEU A 270 -3.44 -12.05 11.70
C LEU A 270 -1.97 -11.67 11.59
N VAL A 271 -1.63 -10.84 10.61
CA VAL A 271 -0.33 -10.17 10.55
C VAL A 271 -0.49 -8.72 11.02
N ILE A 272 0.42 -8.25 11.88
CA ILE A 272 0.39 -6.91 12.46
C ILE A 272 1.49 -6.07 11.81
N ALA A 273 1.10 -5.14 10.94
CA ALA A 273 2.01 -4.26 10.22
C ALA A 273 2.12 -2.91 10.94
N ALA A 274 3.23 -2.70 11.65
CA ALA A 274 3.59 -1.44 12.30
C ALA A 274 4.12 -0.43 11.27
N ASN A 275 3.27 0.01 10.34
CA ASN A 275 3.69 0.70 9.13
C ASN A 275 4.47 2.00 9.41
N HIS A 276 4.00 2.82 10.34
CA HIS A 276 4.65 4.09 10.74
C HIS A 276 5.96 3.91 11.51
N ALA A 277 6.24 2.70 12.02
CA ALA A 277 7.37 2.45 12.90
C ALA A 277 8.67 2.30 12.09
N SER A 278 9.65 3.18 12.34
CA SER A 278 11.01 3.04 11.79
C SER A 278 11.70 1.76 12.26
N ASP A 279 11.38 1.30 13.47
CA ASP A 279 12.01 0.17 14.15
C ASP A 279 11.13 -0.37 15.29
N SER A 280 11.63 -1.38 16.01
CA SER A 280 10.92 -2.06 17.10
C SER A 280 10.66 -1.23 18.36
N ALA A 281 11.27 -0.05 18.53
CA ALA A 281 11.11 0.81 19.69
C ALA A 281 9.98 1.85 19.53
N ALA A 282 9.56 2.16 18.31
CA ALA A 282 8.52 3.17 18.04
C ALA A 282 7.11 2.73 18.49
N GLY A 283 6.78 1.44 18.40
CA GLY A 283 5.45 0.89 18.71
C GLY A 283 4.57 0.67 17.47
N CYS A 284 3.49 -0.08 17.64
CA CYS A 284 2.33 -0.04 16.73
C CYS A 284 1.36 1.06 17.16
N PHE A 285 1.21 1.23 18.48
CA PHE A 285 0.25 2.14 19.09
C PHE A 285 0.86 3.53 19.26
N HIS A 286 0.17 4.50 18.69
CA HIS A 286 0.58 5.90 18.65
C HIS A 286 -0.63 6.82 18.48
N ASN A 287 -0.47 8.07 18.91
CA ASN A 287 -1.41 9.15 18.60
C ASN A 287 -1.19 9.59 17.15
N ARG A 288 -2.21 9.39 16.32
CA ARG A 288 -2.27 9.83 14.93
C ARG A 288 -2.63 11.31 14.84
N PRO A 289 -2.33 12.00 13.73
CA PRO A 289 -2.78 13.37 13.52
C PRO A 289 -4.29 13.51 13.69
N SER A 290 -4.72 14.50 14.48
CA SER A 290 -6.13 14.82 14.69
C SER A 290 -6.80 15.13 13.35
N ARG A 291 -8.00 14.56 13.13
CA ARG A 291 -8.85 14.84 11.97
C ARG A 291 -10.05 15.66 12.42
N MET A 292 -10.39 16.73 11.71
CA MET A 292 -11.54 17.56 12.08
C MET A 292 -12.83 16.72 12.08
N SER A 293 -13.55 16.74 13.20
CA SER A 293 -14.84 16.05 13.34
C SER A 293 -15.86 16.92 14.06
N VAL A 294 -17.14 16.76 13.66
CA VAL A 294 -18.27 17.52 14.17
C VAL A 294 -19.49 16.62 14.34
N ASN A 295 -20.27 16.87 15.39
CA ASN A 295 -21.55 16.18 15.61
C ASN A 295 -22.66 16.91 14.84
N VAL A 296 -23.40 16.19 14.00
CA VAL A 296 -24.43 16.75 13.13
C VAL A 296 -25.67 15.87 13.09
N ILE A 297 -26.84 16.50 13.11
CA ILE A 297 -28.13 15.82 12.90
C ILE A 297 -28.54 16.07 11.45
N LEU A 298 -28.62 15.01 10.66
CA LEU A 298 -29.00 15.04 9.26
C LEU A 298 -30.45 14.55 9.08
N ALA A 299 -31.20 15.20 8.21
CA ALA A 299 -32.53 14.74 7.82
C ALA A 299 -32.43 13.34 7.17
N GLY A 300 -33.43 12.49 7.39
CA GLY A 300 -33.45 11.10 6.88
C GLY A 300 -32.48 10.11 7.56
N ILE A 301 -31.36 10.58 8.11
CA ILE A 301 -30.32 9.74 8.73
C ILE A 301 -30.40 9.78 10.26
N GLY A 302 -30.32 10.96 10.88
CA GLY A 302 -30.22 11.13 12.34
C GLY A 302 -28.90 11.75 12.80
N LEU A 303 -28.51 11.51 14.06
CA LEU A 303 -27.25 12.01 14.64
C LEU A 303 -26.07 11.17 14.15
N VAL A 304 -25.09 11.83 13.54
CA VAL A 304 -23.81 11.23 13.11
C VAL A 304 -22.63 12.12 13.53
N HIS A 305 -21.45 11.53 13.60
CA HIS A 305 -20.18 12.25 13.64
C HIS A 305 -19.70 12.35 12.19
N ALA A 306 -19.67 13.56 11.65
CA ALA A 306 -19.01 13.82 10.37
C ALA A 306 -17.52 14.05 10.65
N GLN A 307 -16.65 13.51 9.83
CA GLN A 307 -15.20 13.58 10.02
C GLN A 307 -14.49 13.77 8.68
N LEU A 308 -13.54 14.70 8.62
CA LEU A 308 -12.66 14.88 7.47
C LEU A 308 -11.82 13.61 7.21
N GLY A 309 -12.00 13.01 6.04
CA GLY A 309 -11.13 11.91 5.57
C GLY A 309 -9.99 12.44 4.70
N ALA A 310 -8.93 11.66 4.51
CA ALA A 310 -7.86 12.05 3.59
C ALA A 310 -8.26 11.72 2.14
N ASN A 311 -8.03 12.66 1.21
CA ASN A 311 -8.36 12.43 -0.20
C ASN A 311 -7.57 11.26 -0.81
N SER A 312 -6.39 10.96 -0.27
CA SER A 312 -5.59 9.77 -0.58
C SER A 312 -6.32 8.44 -0.38
N ASP A 313 -7.27 8.35 0.56
CA ASP A 313 -7.96 7.11 0.95
C ASP A 313 -9.12 6.77 -0.01
N GLU A 314 -9.68 7.79 -0.66
CA GLU A 314 -10.84 7.70 -1.53
C GLU A 314 -10.56 6.91 -2.83
N VAL A 315 -9.46 7.17 -3.56
CA VAL A 315 -9.41 6.82 -5.01
C VAL A 315 -8.16 6.14 -5.56
N LEU A 316 -7.18 5.70 -4.76
CA LEU A 316 -5.94 5.14 -5.32
C LEU A 316 -5.71 3.66 -4.98
N PRO A 317 -5.64 2.75 -5.98
CA PRO A 317 -5.08 1.42 -5.81
C PRO A 317 -3.59 1.46 -5.47
N HIS A 318 -2.86 2.45 -6.00
CA HIS A 318 -1.42 2.65 -5.76
C HIS A 318 -1.11 3.32 -4.41
N ASN A 319 -2.04 4.06 -3.80
CA ASN A 319 -1.83 4.57 -2.43
C ASN A 319 -1.91 3.46 -1.38
N ASN A 320 -2.56 2.33 -1.71
CA ASN A 320 -2.57 1.16 -0.84
C ASN A 320 -1.15 0.64 -0.58
N GLU A 321 -0.15 1.00 -1.39
CA GLU A 321 1.26 0.67 -1.13
C GLU A 321 1.77 1.27 0.18
N PHE A 322 1.22 2.42 0.60
CA PHE A 322 1.67 3.18 1.76
C PHE A 322 3.13 3.64 1.61
N PHE A 323 3.49 4.18 0.44
CA PHE A 323 4.86 4.55 0.07
C PHE A 323 5.60 5.42 1.06
N ASP A 324 4.91 6.27 1.82
CA ASP A 324 5.51 7.17 2.80
C ASP A 324 5.88 6.45 4.11
N GLU A 325 5.23 5.33 4.41
CA GLU A 325 5.40 4.56 5.64
C GLU A 325 6.76 3.81 5.67
N PRO A 326 7.53 3.89 6.78
CA PRO A 326 8.82 3.21 6.91
C PRO A 326 8.81 1.71 6.61
N LEU A 327 7.77 0.96 7.00
CA LEU A 327 7.74 -0.50 6.80
C LEU A 327 7.62 -0.87 5.31
N THR A 328 6.77 -0.19 4.53
CA THR A 328 6.61 -0.43 3.09
C THR A 328 7.92 -0.29 2.34
N LYS A 329 8.78 0.63 2.77
CA LYS A 329 10.11 0.89 2.18
C LYS A 329 11.09 -0.27 2.40
N ARG A 330 10.75 -1.33 3.13
CA ARG A 330 11.59 -2.52 3.34
C ARG A 330 11.20 -3.64 2.38
N ALA A 331 12.16 -4.19 1.65
CA ALA A 331 11.90 -5.14 0.58
C ALA A 331 11.20 -6.44 1.06
N TRP A 332 11.59 -6.96 2.22
CA TRP A 332 10.96 -8.13 2.86
C TRP A 332 9.47 -7.93 3.15
N ALA A 333 9.06 -6.72 3.56
CA ALA A 333 7.68 -6.42 3.94
C ALA A 333 6.68 -6.59 2.77
N LEU A 334 7.14 -6.61 1.51
CA LEU A 334 6.29 -6.96 0.38
C LEU A 334 5.80 -8.41 0.50
N GLN A 335 6.71 -9.37 0.65
CA GLN A 335 6.36 -10.79 0.75
C GLN A 335 5.49 -11.05 1.99
N GLU A 336 5.83 -10.45 3.12
CA GLU A 336 5.06 -10.51 4.37
C GLU A 336 3.61 -10.08 4.17
N ARG A 337 3.37 -9.01 3.40
CA ARG A 337 2.03 -8.50 3.07
C ARG A 337 1.29 -9.35 2.05
N LEU A 338 1.89 -9.70 0.92
CA LEU A 338 1.19 -10.42 -0.16
C LEU A 338 0.78 -11.84 0.23
N LEU A 339 1.52 -12.45 1.15
CA LEU A 339 1.18 -13.76 1.70
C LEU A 339 0.09 -13.69 2.78
N ALA A 340 -0.05 -12.56 3.48
CA ALA A 340 -0.98 -12.43 4.59
C ALA A 340 -2.44 -12.64 4.14
N THR A 341 -3.17 -13.47 4.87
CA THR A 341 -4.60 -13.71 4.60
C THR A 341 -5.51 -12.65 5.23
N CYS A 342 -5.06 -12.10 6.36
CA CYS A 342 -5.61 -10.98 7.12
C CYS A 342 -4.43 -10.19 7.71
N MET A 343 -4.40 -8.87 7.47
CA MET A 343 -3.37 -7.96 7.97
C MET A 343 -4.00 -6.69 8.53
N VAL A 344 -3.50 -6.21 9.66
CA VAL A 344 -3.86 -4.88 10.21
C VAL A 344 -2.67 -3.94 10.05
N HIS A 345 -2.94 -2.77 9.46
CA HIS A 345 -1.95 -1.75 9.15
C HIS A 345 -2.09 -0.56 10.11
N TYR A 346 -1.01 -0.26 10.84
CA TYR A 346 -0.88 0.91 11.71
C TYR A 346 -0.06 2.00 11.02
N ASN A 347 -0.69 2.70 10.08
CA ASN A 347 -0.11 3.84 9.35
C ASN A 347 -0.17 5.10 10.21
N ASN A 348 0.63 6.11 9.86
CA ASN A 348 0.71 7.38 10.58
C ASN A 348 -0.62 8.13 10.57
N GLY A 349 -1.34 8.12 9.43
CA GLY A 349 -2.58 8.90 9.26
C GLY A 349 -3.90 8.14 9.45
N GLN A 350 -3.88 6.80 9.42
CA GLN A 350 -5.08 5.96 9.34
C GLN A 350 -4.77 4.50 9.76
N MET A 351 -5.78 3.71 10.13
CA MET A 351 -5.66 2.26 10.29
C MET A 351 -6.43 1.59 9.16
N TYR A 352 -5.88 0.49 8.64
CA TYR A 352 -6.55 -0.31 7.61
C TYR A 352 -6.52 -1.78 7.99
N PHE A 353 -7.54 -2.52 7.55
CA PHE A 353 -7.54 -3.98 7.52
C PHE A 353 -7.54 -4.44 6.07
N GLU A 354 -6.59 -5.31 5.74
CA GLU A 354 -6.46 -5.95 4.43
C GLU A 354 -6.72 -7.45 4.57
N CYS A 355 -7.53 -7.99 3.66
CA CYS A 355 -7.76 -9.42 3.53
C CYS A 355 -8.00 -9.79 2.07
N ARG A 356 -8.19 -11.08 1.76
CA ARG A 356 -8.43 -11.55 0.38
C ARG A 356 -9.69 -10.98 -0.30
N HIS A 357 -10.60 -10.35 0.44
CA HIS A 357 -11.78 -9.65 -0.10
C HIS A 357 -11.56 -8.14 -0.28
N GLY A 358 -10.33 -7.66 -0.05
CA GLY A 358 -9.94 -6.26 -0.19
C GLY A 358 -9.56 -5.56 1.11
N ILE A 359 -9.59 -4.23 1.07
CA ILE A 359 -9.01 -3.34 2.10
C ILE A 359 -10.10 -2.40 2.61
N VAL A 360 -10.16 -2.18 3.92
CA VAL A 360 -11.06 -1.22 4.58
C VAL A 360 -10.31 -0.33 5.57
N GLY A 361 -10.54 0.98 5.51
CA GLY A 361 -10.04 1.97 6.47
C GLY A 361 -10.93 2.11 7.71
N ASP A 362 -10.41 2.65 8.81
CA ASP A 362 -11.22 2.98 10.00
C ASP A 362 -12.18 4.17 9.78
N ASP A 363 -11.96 4.94 8.71
CA ASP A 363 -12.89 5.90 8.15
C ASP A 363 -14.00 5.27 7.27
N GLY A 364 -13.93 3.96 7.01
CA GLY A 364 -14.91 3.19 6.25
C GLY A 364 -14.75 3.13 4.74
N CYS A 365 -13.78 3.82 4.13
CA CYS A 365 -13.49 3.64 2.71
C CYS A 365 -13.01 2.20 2.47
N ASN A 366 -13.62 1.50 1.50
CA ASN A 366 -13.30 0.10 1.21
C ASN A 366 -13.18 -0.20 -0.29
N THR A 367 -12.18 -1.00 -0.65
CA THR A 367 -12.05 -1.56 -2.00
C THR A 367 -12.23 -3.07 -1.93
N ASP A 368 -12.98 -3.64 -2.87
CA ASP A 368 -13.24 -5.09 -2.96
C ASP A 368 -12.01 -5.88 -3.53
N THR A 369 -10.86 -5.22 -3.71
CA THR A 369 -9.64 -5.79 -4.30
C THR A 369 -8.43 -5.59 -3.37
N PRO A 370 -7.69 -6.65 -2.98
CA PRO A 370 -6.45 -6.51 -2.21
C PRO A 370 -5.28 -6.04 -3.09
N TYR A 371 -4.20 -5.61 -2.45
CA TYR A 371 -2.97 -5.18 -3.12
C TYR A 371 -2.23 -6.38 -3.74
N CYS A 372 -1.98 -6.31 -5.05
CA CYS A 372 -1.31 -7.35 -5.86
C CYS A 372 -1.83 -8.77 -5.56
N ASP A 373 -3.14 -8.99 -5.74
CA ASP A 373 -3.83 -10.22 -5.32
C ASP A 373 -3.14 -11.53 -5.75
N LEU A 374 -2.50 -12.20 -4.79
CA LEU A 374 -1.93 -13.53 -4.96
C LEU A 374 -2.98 -14.66 -4.88
N SER A 375 -4.25 -14.36 -4.57
CA SER A 375 -5.28 -15.40 -4.42
C SER A 375 -5.50 -16.28 -5.65
N PRO A 376 -5.42 -15.81 -6.92
CA PRO A 376 -5.58 -16.69 -8.08
C PRO A 376 -4.40 -17.65 -8.21
N VAL A 377 -3.18 -17.20 -7.90
CA VAL A 377 -1.95 -18.01 -7.90
C VAL A 377 -2.00 -19.06 -6.78
N MET A 378 -2.25 -18.63 -5.54
CA MET A 378 -2.32 -19.51 -4.36
C MET A 378 -3.40 -20.59 -4.47
N ASN A 379 -4.52 -20.31 -5.14
CA ASN A 379 -5.61 -21.27 -5.33
C ASN A 379 -5.49 -22.11 -6.62
N HIS A 380 -4.43 -21.91 -7.43
CA HIS A 380 -4.28 -22.48 -8.77
C HIS A 380 -5.47 -22.21 -9.71
N ARG A 381 -6.00 -20.98 -9.68
CA ARG A 381 -7.19 -20.53 -10.45
C ARG A 381 -6.89 -19.51 -11.54
N CYS A 382 -5.63 -19.36 -11.95
CA CYS A 382 -5.24 -18.50 -13.06
C CYS A 382 -4.41 -19.25 -14.11
N SER A 383 -4.39 -18.71 -15.32
CA SER A 383 -3.53 -19.17 -16.41
C SER A 383 -2.06 -18.83 -16.15
N ALA A 384 -1.15 -19.49 -16.89
CA ALA A 384 0.27 -19.17 -16.86
C ALA A 384 0.55 -17.71 -17.25
N ARG A 385 -0.23 -17.12 -18.17
CA ARG A 385 -0.11 -15.71 -18.56
C ARG A 385 -0.43 -14.77 -17.39
N GLU A 386 -1.51 -15.03 -16.66
CA GLU A 386 -1.91 -14.23 -15.49
C GLU A 386 -0.90 -14.37 -14.35
N ALA A 387 -0.35 -15.57 -14.14
CA ALA A 387 0.72 -15.82 -13.16
C ALA A 387 2.01 -15.03 -13.51
N LEU A 388 2.41 -15.00 -14.78
CA LEU A 388 3.55 -14.20 -15.25
C LEU A 388 3.31 -12.69 -15.13
N LEU A 389 2.11 -12.21 -15.45
CA LEU A 389 1.73 -10.80 -15.23
C LEU A 389 1.75 -10.43 -13.73
N THR A 390 1.31 -11.36 -12.87
CA THR A 390 1.38 -11.22 -11.40
C THR A 390 2.84 -11.14 -10.94
N TRP A 391 3.73 -11.99 -11.44
CA TRP A 391 5.16 -11.91 -11.17
C TRP A 391 5.76 -10.57 -11.57
N SER A 392 5.51 -10.10 -12.80
CA SER A 392 5.99 -8.79 -13.26
C SER A 392 5.46 -7.65 -12.38
N SER A 393 4.19 -7.70 -11.97
CA SER A 393 3.64 -6.72 -11.02
C SER A 393 4.40 -6.75 -9.68
N ILE A 394 4.67 -7.93 -9.12
CA ILE A 394 5.39 -8.07 -7.86
C ILE A 394 6.82 -7.54 -7.98
N ILE A 395 7.54 -7.84 -9.07
CA ILE A 395 8.88 -7.29 -9.34
C ILE A 395 8.86 -5.77 -9.47
N TRP A 396 7.85 -5.19 -10.14
CA TRP A 396 7.69 -3.74 -10.23
C TRP A 396 7.55 -3.09 -8.86
N ASN A 397 6.65 -3.62 -8.03
CA ASN A 397 6.40 -3.15 -6.68
C ASN A 397 7.63 -3.36 -5.78
N TYR A 398 8.38 -4.44 -5.97
CA TYR A 398 9.61 -4.73 -5.22
C TYR A 398 10.75 -3.74 -5.51
N GLY A 399 10.75 -3.11 -6.68
CA GLY A 399 11.88 -2.35 -7.23
C GLY A 399 12.38 -1.15 -6.44
N ASP A 400 11.48 -0.36 -5.90
CA ASP A 400 11.82 0.86 -5.14
C ASP A 400 12.05 0.58 -3.63
N ARG A 401 12.02 -0.68 -3.19
CA ARG A 401 12.15 -1.06 -1.77
C ARG A 401 13.61 -1.30 -1.34
N ASN A 402 13.94 -0.81 -0.15
CA ASN A 402 15.27 -0.88 0.44
C ASN A 402 15.56 -2.27 1.05
N LEU A 403 16.81 -2.72 0.88
CA LEU A 403 17.38 -3.89 1.53
C LEU A 403 18.49 -3.47 2.49
N THR A 404 18.45 -3.95 3.74
CA THR A 404 19.57 -3.76 4.70
C THR A 404 20.82 -4.52 4.28
N LYS A 405 20.66 -5.60 3.51
CA LYS A 405 21.75 -6.37 2.89
C LYS A 405 21.35 -6.69 1.45
N PRO A 406 22.13 -6.28 0.43
CA PRO A 406 21.82 -6.58 -0.97
C PRO A 406 21.65 -8.08 -1.26
N THR A 407 22.36 -8.95 -0.53
CA THR A 407 22.21 -10.42 -0.63
C THR A 407 20.84 -10.95 -0.20
N GLY A 408 19.99 -10.12 0.40
CA GLY A 408 18.58 -10.44 0.66
C GLY A 408 17.66 -10.34 -0.57
N LYS A 409 18.17 -9.94 -1.75
CA LYS A 409 17.33 -9.54 -2.89
C LYS A 409 16.48 -10.66 -3.50
N PHE A 410 16.99 -11.89 -3.63
CA PHE A 410 16.19 -13.05 -4.02
C PHE A 410 15.42 -13.68 -2.85
N PRO A 411 16.01 -13.94 -1.66
CA PRO A 411 15.29 -14.55 -0.53
C PRO A 411 14.03 -13.80 -0.08
N ALA A 412 13.99 -12.48 -0.22
CA ALA A 412 12.79 -11.69 0.10
C ALA A 412 11.59 -11.96 -0.85
N LEU A 413 11.79 -12.69 -1.95
CA LEU A 413 10.75 -13.13 -2.88
C LEU A 413 10.72 -14.65 -3.10
N SER A 414 11.61 -15.43 -2.47
CA SER A 414 11.81 -16.84 -2.83
C SER A 414 10.57 -17.72 -2.55
N GLY A 415 9.78 -17.39 -1.53
CA GLY A 415 8.48 -18.01 -1.29
C GLY A 415 7.48 -17.75 -2.41
N ILE A 416 7.32 -16.48 -2.81
CA ILE A 416 6.41 -16.11 -3.92
C ILE A 416 6.86 -16.76 -5.23
N ALA A 417 8.16 -16.76 -5.51
CA ALA A 417 8.72 -17.43 -6.68
C ALA A 417 8.45 -18.94 -6.64
N SER A 418 8.54 -19.59 -5.48
CA SER A 418 8.22 -21.02 -5.32
C SER A 418 6.75 -21.34 -5.66
N LEU A 419 5.79 -20.50 -5.23
CA LEU A 419 4.36 -20.65 -5.60
C LEU A 419 4.16 -20.59 -7.12
N LEU A 420 4.77 -19.58 -7.74
CA LEU A 420 4.68 -19.36 -9.18
C LEU A 420 5.35 -20.48 -9.97
N GLY A 421 6.53 -20.94 -9.55
CA GLY A 421 7.23 -22.06 -10.18
C GLY A 421 6.42 -23.36 -10.12
N GLY A 422 5.76 -23.64 -8.98
CA GLY A 422 4.87 -24.79 -8.84
C GLY A 422 3.62 -24.73 -9.73
N LEU A 423 3.08 -23.53 -9.96
CA LEU A 423 1.93 -23.30 -10.86
C LEU A 423 2.33 -23.35 -12.34
N LEU A 424 3.39 -22.64 -12.72
CA LEU A 424 3.90 -22.52 -14.08
C LEU A 424 4.54 -23.83 -14.57
N LYS A 425 5.12 -24.62 -13.65
CA LYS A 425 5.99 -25.78 -13.92
C LYS A 425 7.17 -25.39 -14.81
N ASP A 426 7.71 -24.21 -14.56
CA ASP A 426 8.78 -23.55 -15.32
C ASP A 426 10.00 -23.36 -14.43
N GLU A 427 11.19 -23.29 -15.03
CA GLU A 427 12.44 -23.14 -14.29
C GLU A 427 12.66 -21.69 -13.86
N TYR A 428 13.10 -21.50 -12.62
CA TYR A 428 13.43 -20.19 -12.07
C TYR A 428 14.92 -19.92 -12.21
N VAL A 429 15.26 -18.92 -13.00
CA VAL A 429 16.62 -18.68 -13.47
C VAL A 429 17.07 -17.29 -13.00
N ALA A 430 17.57 -17.25 -11.75
CA ALA A 430 18.07 -16.03 -11.09
C ALA A 430 17.14 -14.80 -11.20
N GLY A 431 15.85 -14.99 -10.87
CA GLY A 431 14.83 -13.93 -10.92
C GLY A 431 13.98 -13.91 -12.19
N LEU A 432 14.30 -14.75 -13.17
CA LEU A 432 13.60 -14.87 -14.45
C LEU A 432 12.92 -16.24 -14.58
N TRP A 433 12.04 -16.38 -15.56
CA TRP A 433 11.31 -17.63 -15.88
C TRP A 433 11.76 -18.14 -17.24
N SER A 434 12.15 -19.42 -17.35
CA SER A 434 12.74 -19.97 -18.58
C SER A 434 11.82 -19.86 -19.80
N SER A 435 10.52 -20.08 -19.65
CA SER A 435 9.54 -19.99 -20.75
C SER A 435 9.41 -18.61 -21.38
N VAL A 436 9.80 -17.55 -20.65
CA VAL A 436 9.75 -16.14 -21.11
C VAL A 436 11.09 -15.43 -20.92
N MET A 437 12.20 -16.17 -20.94
CA MET A 437 13.55 -15.66 -20.64
C MET A 437 13.89 -14.36 -21.38
N VAL A 438 13.64 -14.32 -22.70
CA VAL A 438 13.96 -13.16 -23.56
C VAL A 438 13.14 -11.91 -23.18
N GLN A 439 11.90 -12.09 -22.72
CA GLN A 439 11.10 -11.00 -22.16
C GLN A 439 11.63 -10.59 -20.78
N GLY A 440 11.99 -11.56 -19.94
CA GLY A 440 12.59 -11.35 -18.62
C GLY A 440 13.91 -10.56 -18.66
N LEU A 441 14.73 -10.76 -19.69
CA LEU A 441 15.96 -10.01 -19.96
C LEU A 441 15.71 -8.56 -20.40
N ALA A 442 14.51 -8.23 -20.89
CA ALA A 442 14.10 -6.87 -21.25
C ALA A 442 13.52 -6.09 -20.06
N TRP A 443 14.14 -6.23 -18.89
CA TRP A 443 13.91 -5.36 -17.75
C TRP A 443 14.49 -3.97 -17.99
N GLN A 444 13.95 -2.97 -17.29
CA GLN A 444 14.30 -1.55 -17.48
C GLN A 444 14.60 -0.89 -16.11
N GLY A 445 14.98 0.38 -16.13
CA GLY A 445 15.00 1.20 -14.91
C GLY A 445 13.64 1.81 -14.63
N GLN A 446 13.25 1.89 -13.36
CA GLN A 446 12.22 2.85 -12.93
C GLN A 446 12.74 4.29 -13.13
N TRP A 447 11.86 5.29 -13.03
CA TRP A 447 12.10 6.72 -13.32
C TRP A 447 13.06 7.42 -12.33
N ARG A 448 14.18 6.78 -12.02
CA ARG A 448 15.29 7.27 -11.18
C ARG A 448 16.41 7.74 -12.12
N PRO A 449 16.99 8.94 -11.95
CA PRO A 449 17.95 9.48 -12.91
C PRO A 449 19.28 8.69 -13.04
N LYS A 450 19.57 7.71 -12.16
CA LYS A 450 20.72 6.80 -12.27
C LYS A 450 20.43 5.44 -11.64
N LEU A 451 20.23 4.40 -12.44
CA LEU A 451 20.49 3.01 -12.01
C LEU A 451 22.00 2.87 -11.72
N GLN A 452 22.39 2.13 -10.70
CA GLN A 452 23.79 1.79 -10.41
C GLN A 452 23.96 0.27 -10.30
N PRO A 453 25.04 -0.33 -10.84
CA PRO A 453 25.37 -1.73 -10.56
C PRO A 453 25.69 -1.93 -9.08
N ILE A 454 25.27 -3.04 -8.51
CA ILE A 454 25.66 -3.44 -7.15
C ILE A 454 27.09 -4.00 -7.22
N ASN A 455 27.98 -3.48 -6.37
CA ASN A 455 29.40 -3.90 -6.35
C ASN A 455 29.61 -5.31 -5.73
N GLU A 456 28.67 -5.79 -4.92
CA GLU A 456 28.63 -7.15 -4.37
C GLU A 456 27.91 -8.09 -5.35
N TYR A 457 28.37 -9.34 -5.48
CA TYR A 457 27.71 -10.32 -6.35
C TYR A 457 26.39 -10.81 -5.72
N ILE A 458 25.26 -10.30 -6.22
CA ILE A 458 23.90 -10.69 -5.79
C ILE A 458 23.27 -11.69 -6.77
N GLY A 459 23.67 -11.61 -8.04
CA GLY A 459 23.20 -12.42 -9.14
C GLY A 459 23.96 -12.06 -10.42
N PRO A 460 23.68 -12.74 -11.54
CA PRO A 460 24.34 -12.50 -12.82
C PRO A 460 24.02 -11.11 -13.39
N SER A 461 24.94 -10.57 -14.18
CA SER A 461 24.86 -9.21 -14.78
C SER A 461 23.67 -9.00 -15.73
N TRP A 462 23.08 -10.08 -16.24
CA TRP A 462 21.88 -10.05 -17.08
C TRP A 462 20.57 -10.08 -16.26
N SER A 463 20.63 -10.41 -14.97
CA SER A 463 19.46 -10.38 -14.07
C SER A 463 19.28 -8.98 -13.48
N TRP A 464 18.01 -8.56 -13.36
CA TRP A 464 17.57 -7.38 -12.62
C TRP A 464 18.08 -7.34 -11.16
N ALA A 465 18.48 -8.49 -10.61
CA ALA A 465 19.08 -8.57 -9.29
C ALA A 465 20.40 -7.80 -9.16
N SER A 466 21.17 -7.63 -10.24
CA SER A 466 22.51 -7.03 -10.22
C SER A 466 22.59 -5.50 -10.12
N PHE A 467 21.44 -4.79 -10.12
CA PHE A 467 21.37 -3.32 -10.08
C PHE A 467 20.58 -2.77 -8.87
N GLU A 468 20.86 -1.53 -8.47
CA GLU A 468 20.06 -0.76 -7.50
C GLU A 468 18.84 -0.13 -8.18
N GLY A 469 17.66 -0.31 -7.60
CA GLY A 469 16.37 -0.08 -8.26
C GLY A 469 15.99 -1.22 -9.23
N ILE A 470 14.70 -1.42 -9.50
CA ILE A 470 14.22 -2.45 -10.45
C ILE A 470 13.01 -1.91 -11.21
N ALA A 471 12.95 -2.00 -12.54
CA ALA A 471 11.66 -2.14 -13.22
C ALA A 471 11.45 -3.57 -13.67
N ALA A 472 10.19 -3.99 -13.69
CA ALA A 472 9.79 -5.27 -14.26
C ALA A 472 10.10 -5.36 -15.76
N PRO A 473 10.22 -6.58 -16.31
CA PRO A 473 10.19 -6.78 -17.77
C PRO A 473 8.91 -6.20 -18.37
N ASN A 474 9.01 -5.67 -19.59
CA ASN A 474 7.88 -5.06 -20.30
C ASN A 474 6.69 -6.04 -20.41
N THR A 475 5.52 -5.64 -19.92
CA THR A 475 4.28 -6.43 -19.95
C THR A 475 3.42 -6.18 -21.19
N ASP A 476 3.98 -5.61 -22.27
CA ASP A 476 3.26 -5.35 -23.52
C ASP A 476 2.53 -6.62 -24.01
N PRO A 477 1.18 -6.59 -24.14
CA PRO A 477 0.41 -7.74 -24.60
C PRO A 477 0.74 -8.17 -26.04
N ASN A 478 1.47 -7.35 -26.81
CA ASN A 478 1.92 -7.60 -28.18
C ASN A 478 3.39 -8.05 -28.26
N TRP A 479 4.04 -8.34 -27.12
CA TRP A 479 5.43 -8.79 -27.08
C TRP A 479 5.72 -9.96 -28.04
N LYS A 480 6.80 -9.85 -28.81
CA LYS A 480 7.27 -10.89 -29.73
C LYS A 480 8.78 -11.09 -29.57
N SER A 481 9.19 -12.21 -28.99
CA SER A 481 10.60 -12.58 -28.88
C SER A 481 11.23 -12.79 -30.26
N ILE A 482 12.40 -12.19 -30.48
CA ILE A 482 13.20 -12.29 -31.72
C ILE A 482 14.50 -13.10 -31.55
N ALA A 483 14.76 -13.60 -30.35
CA ALA A 483 15.93 -14.39 -29.97
C ALA A 483 15.50 -15.63 -29.17
N VAL A 484 16.44 -16.54 -28.91
CA VAL A 484 16.26 -17.72 -28.05
C VAL A 484 17.54 -17.88 -27.20
N VAL A 485 17.37 -18.08 -25.89
CA VAL A 485 18.48 -18.46 -25.01
C VAL A 485 18.65 -19.98 -25.09
N GLU A 486 19.86 -20.45 -25.39
CA GLU A 486 20.10 -21.87 -25.67
C GLU A 486 20.33 -22.71 -24.40
N ASP A 487 21.06 -22.15 -23.42
CA ASP A 487 21.54 -22.89 -22.26
C ASP A 487 21.83 -21.91 -21.09
N TRP A 488 21.61 -22.36 -19.87
CA TRP A 488 21.97 -21.63 -18.66
C TRP A 488 22.39 -22.62 -17.56
N LYS A 489 23.21 -22.13 -16.64
CA LYS A 489 23.61 -22.85 -15.44
C LYS A 489 23.49 -21.93 -14.24
N ILE A 490 22.79 -22.38 -13.22
CA ILE A 490 22.70 -21.75 -11.90
C ILE A 490 23.46 -22.60 -10.88
N GLU A 491 24.10 -21.95 -9.92
CA GLU A 491 24.53 -22.57 -8.66
C GLU A 491 23.97 -21.72 -7.52
N GLU A 492 23.19 -22.32 -6.64
CA GLU A 492 22.58 -21.67 -5.48
C GLU A 492 23.53 -21.71 -4.26
N VAL A 493 23.30 -20.81 -3.29
CA VAL A 493 24.02 -20.82 -2.01
C VAL A 493 23.51 -21.95 -1.10
N SER A 494 22.23 -22.31 -1.21
CA SER A 494 21.59 -23.37 -0.42
C SER A 494 20.66 -24.22 -1.28
N PRO A 495 20.82 -25.56 -1.32
CA PRO A 495 19.88 -26.46 -1.98
C PRO A 495 18.47 -26.42 -1.38
N ASP A 496 18.33 -25.96 -0.13
CA ASP A 496 17.04 -25.85 0.57
C ASP A 496 16.22 -24.60 0.14
N ASP A 497 16.80 -23.68 -0.63
CA ASP A 497 16.11 -22.51 -1.20
C ASP A 497 16.56 -22.26 -2.67
N PRO A 498 16.06 -23.05 -3.64
CA PRO A 498 16.43 -22.91 -5.05
C PRO A 498 15.93 -21.62 -5.70
N TYR A 499 15.05 -20.87 -5.02
CA TYR A 499 14.56 -19.55 -5.47
C TYR A 499 15.30 -18.39 -4.77
N GLY A 500 16.25 -18.71 -3.89
CA GLY A 500 16.97 -17.78 -3.01
C GLY A 500 18.29 -17.27 -3.58
N GLN A 501 19.32 -17.21 -2.74
CA GLN A 501 20.62 -16.62 -3.12
C GLN A 501 21.34 -17.43 -4.18
N VAL A 502 21.76 -16.75 -5.25
CA VAL A 502 22.57 -17.32 -6.33
C VAL A 502 24.06 -17.13 -6.00
N LYS A 503 24.82 -18.23 -6.01
CA LYS A 503 26.27 -18.26 -5.78
C LYS A 503 27.04 -18.01 -7.08
N SER A 504 26.58 -18.57 -8.19
CA SER A 504 27.08 -18.25 -9.54
C SER A 504 26.00 -18.54 -10.59
N ALA A 505 26.09 -17.88 -11.74
CA ALA A 505 25.18 -18.11 -12.85
C ALA A 505 25.85 -17.73 -14.19
N SER A 506 25.61 -18.53 -15.23
CA SER A 506 26.09 -18.32 -16.59
C SER A 506 25.00 -18.66 -17.62
N MET A 507 25.03 -18.01 -18.77
CA MET A 507 24.06 -18.18 -19.86
C MET A 507 24.83 -18.25 -21.19
N LYS A 508 24.31 -19.01 -22.16
CA LYS A 508 24.79 -19.02 -23.55
C LYS A 508 23.68 -18.55 -24.48
N ASP A 509 24.06 -17.71 -25.43
CA ASP A 509 23.23 -17.33 -26.57
C ASP A 509 23.86 -17.90 -27.85
N SER A 510 22.99 -18.20 -28.81
CA SER A 510 23.25 -18.61 -30.18
C SER A 510 24.13 -17.65 -31.01
N SER A 511 24.47 -16.46 -30.49
CA SER A 511 24.94 -15.31 -31.27
C SER A 511 26.43 -14.95 -31.19
N GLU A 512 27.35 -15.93 -31.21
CA GLU A 512 28.64 -15.74 -31.93
C GLU A 512 29.48 -17.01 -32.21
N GLN A 513 30.00 -17.10 -33.43
CA GLN A 513 31.20 -17.92 -33.73
C GLN A 513 32.43 -17.23 -33.14
N GLU A 514 33.22 -17.97 -32.36
CA GLU A 514 34.63 -17.72 -32.00
C GLU A 514 35.11 -16.25 -31.99
N SER A 515 35.03 -15.59 -30.83
CA SER A 515 36.24 -14.93 -30.31
C SER A 515 36.30 -14.88 -28.77
N ASP A 516 37.50 -15.11 -28.25
CA ASP A 516 37.85 -15.14 -26.85
C ASP A 516 37.85 -13.74 -26.21
N ARG A 517 37.07 -13.53 -25.14
CA ARG A 517 37.41 -12.61 -24.03
C ARG A 517 36.53 -12.68 -22.78
N THR A 518 37.17 -12.80 -21.63
CA THR A 518 36.59 -12.56 -20.31
C THR A 518 36.21 -11.08 -20.10
N ARG A 519 34.92 -10.73 -20.26
CA ARG A 519 34.14 -9.65 -19.57
C ARG A 519 32.94 -9.25 -20.43
N ASP A 520 31.88 -10.06 -20.42
CA ASP A 520 30.63 -9.69 -21.09
C ASP A 520 29.87 -8.61 -20.31
N SER A 521 29.70 -7.45 -20.95
CA SER A 521 28.82 -6.39 -20.47
C SER A 521 27.41 -6.60 -21.02
N ALA A 522 26.42 -6.68 -20.13
CA ALA A 522 25.01 -6.89 -20.50
C ALA A 522 24.47 -5.82 -21.47
N GLN A 523 25.13 -4.66 -21.57
CA GLN A 523 24.82 -3.62 -22.56
C GLN A 523 24.88 -4.11 -24.02
N SER A 524 25.76 -5.07 -24.38
CA SER A 524 25.81 -5.60 -25.75
C SER A 524 24.57 -6.46 -26.07
N MET A 525 24.19 -7.31 -25.11
CA MET A 525 23.06 -8.25 -25.22
C MET A 525 21.71 -7.51 -25.26
N VAL A 526 21.51 -6.53 -24.37
CA VAL A 526 20.30 -5.69 -24.35
C VAL A 526 20.23 -4.77 -25.58
N ALA A 527 21.37 -4.23 -26.05
CA ALA A 527 21.40 -3.40 -27.25
C ALA A 527 20.91 -4.16 -28.50
N ARG A 528 21.28 -5.45 -28.68
CA ARG A 528 20.77 -6.29 -29.79
C ARG A 528 19.25 -6.51 -29.71
N VAL A 529 18.70 -6.74 -28.52
CA VAL A 529 17.25 -6.97 -28.31
C VAL A 529 16.43 -5.69 -28.52
N MET A 530 16.96 -4.53 -28.17
CA MET A 530 16.27 -3.23 -28.31
C MET A 530 16.40 -2.59 -29.71
N THR A 531 17.16 -3.15 -30.66
CA THR A 531 17.39 -2.48 -31.97
C THR A 531 16.19 -2.41 -32.92
N TYR A 532 15.05 -3.03 -32.60
CA TYR A 532 13.83 -3.00 -33.42
C TYR A 532 12.56 -2.86 -32.56
N VAL A 533 12.25 -1.62 -32.20
CA VAL A 533 10.90 -1.13 -31.83
C VAL A 533 10.61 0.09 -32.70
#